data_AF-A0A9W4LDX2-F1
#
_entry.id   AF-A0A9W4LDX2-F1
#
_cell.length_a   1.000
_cell.length_b   1.000
_cell.length_c   1.000
_cell.angle_alpha   90.00
_cell.angle_beta   90.00
_cell.angle_gamma   90.00
#
_symmetry.space_group_name_H-M   'P 1'
#
loop_
_entity.id
_entity.type
_entity.pdbx_description
1 polymer ?
#
loop_
_entity_poly.entity_id
_entity_poly.type
_entity_poly.pdbx_seq_one_letter_code
_entity_poly.pdbx_strand_id
1 'polypeptide(L)'
;MPVASVGSSWATVASHGQVSGTASKLALSGQQEDHPFVGATVAEVEQGLILATLDHCEGNRTSAARILGISLRSLHNKLTSYNAAGMSIPAPRPRTRC
;
A
#
# COMPACT_ATOMS: atom_id res chain seq x y z
N MET A 1 27.57 -25.36 18.61
CA MET A 1 26.54 -25.89 19.53
C MET A 1 25.26 -26.12 18.74
N PRO A 2 24.86 -27.37 18.41
CA PRO A 2 23.57 -27.68 17.79
C PRO A 2 22.54 -28.06 18.88
N VAL A 3 21.36 -27.42 18.90
CA VAL A 3 20.24 -27.86 19.75
C VAL A 3 19.28 -28.69 18.90
N ALA A 4 18.93 -29.85 19.45
CA ALA A 4 18.19 -30.92 18.81
C ALA A 4 16.68 -30.66 18.72
N SER A 5 16.11 -31.40 17.77
CA SER A 5 14.70 -31.67 17.49
C SER A 5 13.89 -32.18 18.69
N VAL A 6 12.65 -31.69 18.80
CA VAL A 6 11.45 -32.39 19.32
C VAL A 6 10.30 -31.80 18.47
N GLY A 7 9.43 -32.50 17.76
CA GLY A 7 8.92 -33.85 17.92
C GLY A 7 7.43 -33.77 18.28
N SER A 8 6.58 -34.40 17.46
CA SER A 8 5.17 -34.77 17.72
C SER A 8 4.12 -33.65 17.55
N SER A 9 3.26 -33.64 16.53
CA SER A 9 2.24 -34.64 16.13
C SER A 9 1.19 -34.91 17.20
N TRP A 10 -0.02 -34.40 16.97
CA TRP A 10 -1.33 -35.03 17.24
C TRP A 10 -2.40 -34.10 16.63
N ALA A 11 -3.25 -34.57 15.71
CA ALA A 11 -4.66 -34.91 15.95
C ALA A 11 -5.49 -33.67 16.40
N THR A 12 -6.60 -33.23 15.80
CA THR A 12 -7.79 -34.00 15.39
C THR A 12 -8.82 -33.00 14.81
N VAL A 13 -9.58 -33.48 13.80
CA VAL A 13 -10.94 -33.12 13.32
C VAL A 13 -11.47 -31.68 13.45
N ALA A 14 -11.99 -31.14 12.34
CA ALA A 14 -13.35 -30.58 12.31
C ALA A 14 -13.81 -30.33 10.87
N SER A 15 -14.59 -31.27 10.34
CA SER A 15 -15.51 -31.02 9.23
C SER A 15 -16.54 -29.99 9.67
N HIS A 16 -16.51 -28.80 9.08
CA HIS A 16 -17.64 -27.87 9.12
C HIS A 16 -18.21 -27.75 7.70
N GLY A 17 -19.46 -28.19 7.57
CA GLY A 17 -20.16 -28.30 6.30
C GLY A 17 -20.26 -26.97 5.55
N GLN A 18 -20.07 -27.05 4.23
CA GLN A 18 -20.33 -25.93 3.32
C GLN A 18 -21.82 -25.92 2.96
N VAL A 19 -22.53 -24.90 3.44
CA VAL A 19 -23.84 -24.52 2.90
C VAL A 19 -23.62 -23.68 1.63
N SER A 20 -23.91 -24.28 0.49
CA SER A 20 -23.90 -23.63 -0.82
C SER A 20 -25.12 -22.71 -0.94
N GLY A 21 -25.00 -21.47 -0.45
CA GLY A 21 -25.94 -20.40 -0.73
C GLY A 21 -25.61 -19.72 -2.06
N THR A 22 -26.27 -20.12 -3.14
CA THR A 22 -26.27 -19.36 -4.40
C THR A 22 -27.16 -18.14 -4.27
N ALA A 23 -26.68 -17.10 -3.59
CA ALA A 23 -27.25 -15.77 -3.70
C ALA A 23 -26.63 -15.11 -4.94
N SER A 24 -27.15 -15.42 -6.12
CA SER A 24 -26.91 -14.63 -7.32
C SER A 24 -27.42 -13.22 -7.06
N LYS A 25 -26.51 -12.37 -6.58
CA LYS A 25 -26.70 -10.94 -6.43
C LYS A 25 -27.03 -10.40 -7.82
N LEU A 26 -28.31 -10.06 -8.04
CA LEU A 26 -28.73 -9.29 -9.21
C LEU A 26 -27.90 -8.00 -9.20
N ALA A 27 -26.91 -7.94 -10.09
CA ALA A 27 -26.09 -6.77 -10.31
C ALA A 27 -26.96 -5.71 -11.01
N LEU A 28 -27.72 -4.95 -10.22
CA LEU A 28 -28.01 -3.58 -10.61
C LEU A 28 -26.70 -2.82 -10.46
N SER A 29 -26.04 -2.61 -11.59
CA SER A 29 -24.85 -1.76 -11.72
C SER A 29 -25.24 -0.30 -11.45
N GLY A 30 -25.51 0.02 -10.19
CA GLY A 30 -25.26 1.36 -9.69
C GLY A 30 -23.75 1.55 -9.79
N GLN A 31 -23.31 2.49 -10.63
CA GLN A 31 -21.95 3.03 -10.55
C GLN A 31 -21.88 3.74 -9.20
N GLN A 32 -21.56 2.99 -8.15
CA GLN A 32 -21.30 3.56 -6.85
C GLN A 32 -19.95 4.26 -7.00
N GLU A 33 -19.99 5.59 -6.99
CA GLU A 33 -18.81 6.44 -6.88
C GLU A 33 -18.21 6.20 -5.47
N ASP A 34 -17.59 5.03 -5.29
CA ASP A 34 -16.87 4.69 -4.08
C ASP A 34 -15.65 5.59 -4.03
N HIS A 35 -15.75 6.71 -3.31
CA HIS A 35 -14.62 7.57 -3.01
C HIS A 35 -13.63 6.76 -2.15
N PRO A 36 -12.51 6.26 -2.71
CA PRO A 36 -11.70 5.21 -2.07
C PRO A 36 -10.92 5.68 -0.84
N PHE A 37 -11.14 6.94 -0.44
CA PHE A 37 -10.45 7.64 0.63
C PHE A 37 -11.38 7.98 1.82
N VAL A 38 -12.69 7.76 1.71
CA VAL A 38 -13.64 8.05 2.80
C VAL A 38 -13.42 7.06 3.94
N GLY A 39 -13.15 7.58 5.14
CA GLY A 39 -12.83 6.79 6.33
C GLY A 39 -11.33 6.69 6.64
N ALA A 40 -10.46 7.08 5.70
CA ALA A 40 -9.03 7.24 5.95
C ALA A 40 -8.73 8.65 6.50
N THR A 41 -7.68 8.76 7.30
CA THR A 41 -7.19 10.07 7.74
C THR A 41 -6.53 10.80 6.58
N VAL A 42 -6.51 12.14 6.64
CA VAL A 42 -5.81 12.95 5.63
C VAL A 42 -4.34 12.55 5.51
N ALA A 43 -3.69 12.19 6.63
CA ALA A 43 -2.30 11.75 6.64
C ALA A 43 -2.09 10.46 5.84
N GLU A 44 -2.98 9.47 5.97
CA GLU A 44 -2.91 8.20 5.23
C GLU A 44 -3.18 8.41 3.74
N VAL A 45 -4.20 9.20 3.41
CA VAL A 45 -4.55 9.53 2.02
C VAL A 45 -3.40 10.27 1.35
N GLU A 46 -2.85 11.28 2.03
CA GLU A 46 -1.72 12.04 1.54
C GLU A 46 -0.48 11.16 1.34
N GLN A 47 -0.16 10.31 2.31
CA GLN A 47 0.97 9.40 2.21
C GLN A 47 0.82 8.46 1.02
N GLY A 48 -0.34 7.82 0.87
CA GLY A 48 -0.62 6.94 -0.26
C GLY A 48 -0.51 7.66 -1.59
N LEU A 49 -1.06 8.88 -1.68
CA LEU A 49 -1.01 9.71 -2.87
C LEU A 49 0.43 10.10 -3.25
N ILE A 50 1.26 10.48 -2.27
CA ILE A 50 2.66 10.84 -2.51
C ILE A 50 3.45 9.65 -3.04
N LEU A 51 3.31 8.47 -2.42
CA LEU A 51 4.04 7.27 -2.81
C LEU A 51 3.60 6.79 -4.20
N ALA A 52 2.30 6.76 -4.48
CA ALA A 52 1.78 6.39 -5.79
C ALA A 52 2.27 7.33 -6.90
N THR A 53 2.31 8.64 -6.63
CA THR A 53 2.81 9.62 -7.60
C THR A 53 4.31 9.49 -7.82
N LEU A 54 5.08 9.18 -6.77
CA LEU A 54 6.52 8.91 -6.90
C LEU A 54 6.79 7.66 -7.73
N ASP A 55 6.02 6.59 -7.54
CA ASP A 55 6.13 5.38 -8.36
C ASP A 55 5.80 5.68 -9.83
N HIS A 56 4.71 6.42 -10.08
CA HIS A 56 4.33 6.89 -11.42
C HIS A 56 5.42 7.75 -12.08
N CYS A 57 6.16 8.53 -11.29
CA CYS A 57 7.28 9.35 -11.74
C CYS A 57 8.64 8.63 -11.69
N GLU A 58 8.66 7.32 -11.45
CA GLU A 58 9.88 6.52 -11.37
C GLU A 58 10.91 7.05 -10.33
N GLY A 59 10.41 7.58 -9.22
CA GLY A 59 11.21 8.17 -8.15
C GLY A 59 11.72 9.59 -8.43
N ASN A 60 11.29 10.23 -9.52
CA ASN A 60 11.61 11.63 -9.80
C ASN A 60 10.79 12.59 -8.92
N ARG A 61 11.42 13.04 -7.83
CA ARG A 61 10.83 13.95 -6.83
C ARG A 61 10.40 15.30 -7.42
N THR A 62 11.14 15.85 -8.38
CA THR A 62 10.79 17.14 -9.01
C THR A 62 9.51 17.04 -9.83
N SER A 63 9.36 15.96 -10.61
CA SER A 63 8.13 15.71 -11.36
C SER A 63 6.95 15.41 -10.43
N ALA A 64 7.15 14.56 -9.42
CA ALA A 64 6.11 14.24 -8.45
C ALA A 64 5.60 15.47 -7.69
N ALA A 65 6.50 16.35 -7.23
CA ALA A 65 6.12 17.59 -6.55
C ALA A 65 5.26 18.50 -7.45
N ARG A 66 5.59 18.57 -8.75
CA ARG A 66 4.82 19.35 -9.74
C ARG A 66 3.41 18.77 -9.94
N ILE A 67 3.28 17.45 -10.02
CA ILE A 67 1.98 16.78 -10.16
C ILE A 67 1.11 16.98 -8.91
N LEU A 68 1.71 16.86 -7.73
CA LEU A 68 1.01 17.04 -6.45
C LEU A 68 0.69 18.51 -6.14
N GLY A 69 1.27 19.46 -6.86
CA GLY A 69 1.06 20.90 -6.62
C GLY A 69 1.69 21.43 -5.32
N ILE A 70 2.69 20.74 -4.77
CA ILE A 70 3.41 21.15 -3.56
C ILE A 70 4.86 21.56 -3.87
N SER A 71 5.47 22.35 -2.99
CA SER A 71 6.89 22.68 -3.14
C SER A 71 7.76 21.42 -2.96
N LEU A 72 8.87 21.36 -3.70
CA LEU A 72 9.84 20.27 -3.58
C LEU A 72 10.38 20.13 -2.14
N ARG A 73 10.52 21.26 -1.42
CA ARG A 73 10.89 21.27 0.00
C ARG A 73 9.86 20.54 0.86
N SER A 74 8.57 20.82 0.66
CA SER A 74 7.51 20.14 1.40
C SER A 74 7.53 18.64 1.11
N LEU A 75 7.68 18.25 -0.17
CA LEU A 75 7.80 16.85 -0.55
C LEU A 75 9.00 16.16 0.15
N HIS A 76 10.17 16.80 0.15
CA HIS A 76 11.35 16.29 0.84
C HIS A 76 11.13 16.16 2.35
N ASN A 77 10.48 17.13 2.99
CA ASN A 77 10.17 17.05 4.42
C ASN A 77 9.28 15.84 4.73
N LYS A 78 8.25 15.60 3.92
CA LYS A 78 7.36 14.44 4.09
C LYS A 78 8.11 13.12 3.89
N LEU A 79 8.94 13.04 2.86
CA LEU A 79 9.81 11.88 2.62
C LEU A 79 10.75 11.61 3.79
N THR A 80 11.37 12.63 4.37
CA THR A 80 12.21 12.47 5.57
C THR A 80 11.41 11.94 6.75
N SER A 81 10.20 12.46 6.97
CA SER A 81 9.30 11.97 8.03
C SER A 81 8.89 10.51 7.82
N TYR A 82 8.56 10.12 6.58
CA TYR A 82 8.20 8.73 6.27
C TYR A 82 9.40 7.79 6.45
N ASN A 83 10.60 8.23 6.06
CA ASN A 83 11.81 7.46 6.30
C ASN A 83 12.10 7.30 7.80
N ALA A 84 11.89 8.35 8.60
CA ALA A 84 12.03 8.30 10.05
C ALA A 84 10.97 7.39 10.71
N ALA A 85 9.78 7.28 10.11
CA ALA A 85 8.74 6.34 10.51
C ALA A 85 9.02 4.89 10.05
N GLY A 86 10.16 4.63 9.39
CA GLY A 86 10.55 3.29 8.94
C GLY A 86 9.86 2.81 7.67
N MET A 87 9.26 3.72 6.88
CA MET A 87 8.56 3.34 5.65
C MET A 87 9.52 3.21 4.46
N SER A 88 9.27 2.20 3.63
CA SER A 88 10.05 1.96 2.41
C SER A 88 9.65 2.95 1.32
N ILE A 89 10.48 3.97 1.11
CA ILE A 89 10.32 4.94 0.03
C ILE A 89 10.96 4.38 -1.25
N PRO A 90 10.29 4.46 -2.42
CA PRO A 90 10.88 4.02 -3.68
C PRO A 90 12.17 4.81 -3.96
N ALA A 91 13.25 4.08 -4.21
CA ALA A 91 14.54 4.69 -4.51
C ALA A 91 14.45 5.47 -5.85
N PRO A 92 15.10 6.65 -5.94
CA PRO A 92 15.15 7.38 -7.20
C PRO A 92 15.91 6.54 -8.23
N ARG A 93 15.32 6.35 -9.42
CA ARG A 93 16.03 5.66 -10.49
C ARG A 93 17.22 6.51 -10.95
N PRO A 94 18.43 5.93 -11.07
CA PRO A 94 19.58 6.68 -11.55
C PRO A 94 19.29 7.14 -12.98
N ARG A 95 19.36 8.46 -13.20
CA ARG A 95 19.30 9.00 -14.56
C ARG A 95 20.62 8.65 -15.22
N THR A 96 20.65 7.55 -15.98
CA THR A 96 21.74 7.28 -16.92
C THR A 96 21.83 8.45 -17.88
N ARG A 97 22.79 9.32 -17.63
CA ARG A 97 23.16 10.38 -18.55
C ARG A 97 24.06 9.74 -19.60
N CYS A 98 23.63 9.71 -20.86
CA CYS A 98 24.49 9.34 -21.99
C CYS A 98 25.64 10.34 -22.15
#